data_AF-A0A662AFU5-F1
#
_entry.id   AF-A0A662AFU5-F1
#
_cell.length_a   1.000
_cell.length_b   1.000
_cell.length_c   1.000
_cell.angle_alpha   90.00
_cell.angle_beta   90.00
_cell.angle_gamma   90.00
#
_symmetry.space_group_name_H-M   'P 1'
#
loop_
_entity.id
_entity.type
_entity.pdbx_description
1 polymer ?
#
loop_
_entity_poly.entity_id
_entity_poly.type
_entity_poly.pdbx_seq_one_letter_code
_entity_poly.pdbx_strand_id
1 'polypeptide(L)'
;MKIIEVIAKIAVVAGDVWQGPQHLLGFIIKKILEKKKRIVEVLAFKEADVYKIAGAFGGISLGRFIFLSESQYQFDKTVKHEIGHSKQSKMLGWFYLLSVGIASGSMNILTRLKILKPETYYMRWPENWADKLGGVDR
;
A
#
# COMPACT_ATOMS: atom_id res chain seq x y z
N MET A 1 -33.32 4.08 -7.67
CA MET A 1 -32.27 4.81 -6.92
C MET A 1 -31.87 4.09 -5.62
N LYS A 2 -32.78 3.83 -4.67
CA LYS A 2 -32.46 3.19 -3.38
C LYS A 2 -31.77 1.81 -3.45
N ILE A 3 -32.16 0.93 -4.38
CA ILE A 3 -31.56 -0.42 -4.50
C ILE A 3 -30.09 -0.37 -4.94
N ILE A 4 -29.76 0.50 -5.91
CA ILE A 4 -28.38 0.64 -6.42
C ILE A 4 -27.46 1.14 -5.30
N GLU A 5 -27.92 2.09 -4.49
CA GLU A 5 -27.17 2.60 -3.33
C GLU A 5 -26.93 1.52 -2.27
N VAL A 6 -27.92 0.66 -2.01
CA VAL A 6 -27.78 -0.46 -1.06
C VAL A 6 -26.76 -1.48 -1.56
N ILE A 7 -26.84 -1.87 -2.84
CA ILE A 7 -25.88 -2.80 -3.46
C ILE A 7 -24.46 -2.23 -3.39
N ALA A 8 -24.28 -0.95 -3.70
CA ALA A 8 -22.99 -0.29 -3.61
C ALA A 8 -22.42 -0.32 -2.17
N LYS A 9 -23.25 -0.03 -1.16
CA LYS A 9 -22.84 -0.11 0.25
C LYS A 9 -22.42 -1.52 0.65
N ILE A 10 -23.17 -2.55 0.26
CA ILE A 10 -22.84 -3.95 0.55
C ILE A 10 -21.51 -4.33 -0.09
N ALA A 11 -21.28 -3.94 -1.35
CA ALA A 11 -20.03 -4.22 -2.05
C ALA A 11 -18.81 -3.57 -1.38
N VAL A 12 -18.95 -2.33 -0.89
CA VAL A 12 -17.90 -1.65 -0.13
C VAL A 12 -17.60 -2.39 1.18
N VAL A 13 -18.63 -2.71 1.97
CA VAL A 13 -18.46 -3.43 3.24
C VAL A 13 -17.82 -4.80 3.03
N ALA A 14 -18.27 -5.55 2.01
CA ALA A 14 -17.67 -6.84 1.66
C ALA A 14 -16.20 -6.69 1.26
N GLY A 15 -15.85 -5.64 0.50
CA GLY A 15 -14.46 -5.32 0.14
C GLY A 15 -13.59 -4.92 1.34
N ASP A 16 -14.16 -4.24 2.33
CA ASP A 16 -13.47 -3.88 3.57
C ASP A 16 -13.22 -5.11 4.46
N VAL A 17 -14.20 -6.01 4.57
CA VAL A 17 -14.07 -7.29 5.29
C VAL A 17 -13.05 -8.20 4.61
N TRP A 18 -13.06 -8.23 3.28
CA TRP A 18 -12.08 -8.99 2.49
C TRP A 18 -10.64 -8.52 2.74
N GLN A 19 -10.43 -7.24 2.99
CA GLN A 19 -9.12 -6.66 3.31
C GLN A 19 -8.87 -6.47 4.81
N GLY A 20 -9.68 -7.11 5.66
CA GLY A 20 -9.74 -6.86 7.10
C GLY A 20 -8.38 -6.80 7.80
N PRO A 21 -7.50 -7.82 7.66
CA PRO A 21 -6.22 -7.84 8.37
C PRO A 21 -5.33 -6.62 8.09
N GLN A 22 -5.13 -6.28 6.82
CA GLN A 22 -4.31 -5.14 6.42
C GLN A 22 -4.99 -3.79 6.69
N HIS A 23 -6.33 -3.69 6.59
CA HIS A 23 -7.04 -2.47 6.97
C HIS A 23 -6.89 -2.17 8.46
N LEU A 24 -6.97 -3.21 9.30
CA LEU A 24 -6.74 -3.07 10.73
C LEU A 24 -5.30 -2.61 11.01
N LEU A 25 -4.30 -3.24 10.40
CA LEU A 25 -2.89 -2.83 10.56
C LEU A 25 -2.65 -1.40 10.06
N GLY A 26 -3.19 -1.04 8.90
CA GLY A 26 -3.11 0.30 8.33
C GLY A 26 -3.72 1.34 9.27
N PHE A 27 -4.90 1.06 9.83
CA PHE A 27 -5.54 1.93 10.82
C PHE A 27 -4.73 2.09 12.11
N ILE A 28 -4.17 1.00 12.63
CA ILE A 28 -3.30 1.04 13.82
C ILE A 28 -2.07 1.92 13.55
N ILE A 29 -1.37 1.70 12.42
CA ILE A 29 -0.20 2.50 12.04
C ILE A 29 -0.57 3.96 11.87
N LYS A 30 -1.68 4.27 11.21
CA LYS A 30 -2.21 5.63 11.09
C LYS A 30 -2.38 6.28 12.47
N LYS A 31 -3.06 5.61 13.42
CA LYS A 31 -3.28 6.15 14.77
C LYS A 31 -1.97 6.40 15.53
N ILE A 32 -0.98 5.52 15.37
CA ILE A 32 0.35 5.71 15.96
C ILE A 32 1.04 6.93 15.35
N LEU A 33 0.99 7.10 14.02
CA LEU A 33 1.62 8.23 13.32
C LEU A 33 0.93 9.56 13.62
N GLU A 34 -0.41 9.58 13.71
CA GLU A 34 -1.20 10.73 14.18
C GLU A 34 -0.76 11.16 15.59
N LYS A 35 -0.70 10.20 16.53
CA LYS A 35 -0.28 10.47 17.92
C LYS A 35 1.15 11.01 17.99
N LYS A 36 2.03 10.54 17.10
CA LYS A 36 3.43 11.02 16.99
C LYS A 36 3.57 12.31 16.16
N LYS A 37 2.47 12.89 15.65
CA LYS A 37 2.47 14.06 14.75
C LYS A 37 3.41 13.90 13.55
N ARG A 38 3.48 12.69 13.00
CA ARG A 38 4.36 12.35 11.87
C ARG A 38 3.66 12.39 10.51
N ILE A 39 2.34 12.51 10.48
CA ILE A 39 1.59 12.69 9.23
C ILE A 39 1.67 14.18 8.87
N VAL A 40 2.27 14.45 7.72
CA VAL A 40 2.52 15.80 7.22
C VAL A 40 1.42 16.24 6.27
N GLU A 41 0.96 15.31 5.44
CA GLU A 41 -0.01 15.56 4.38
C GLU A 41 -0.82 14.30 4.11
N VAL A 42 -2.08 14.48 3.68
CA VAL A 42 -2.95 13.38 3.27
C VAL A 42 -3.54 13.72 1.91
N LEU A 43 -3.33 12.86 0.93
CA LEU A 43 -3.99 12.92 -0.36
C LEU A 43 -4.98 11.77 -0.50
N ALA A 44 -6.23 12.10 -0.78
CA ALA A 44 -7.20 11.10 -1.22
C ALA A 44 -6.94 10.78 -2.69
N PHE A 45 -6.54 9.55 -2.99
CA PHE A 45 -6.36 9.06 -4.35
C PHE A 45 -7.35 7.94 -4.66
N LYS A 46 -8.47 8.28 -5.30
CA LYS A 46 -9.57 7.36 -5.62
C LYS A 46 -10.08 6.62 -4.38
N GLU A 47 -9.71 5.34 -4.24
CA GLU A 47 -10.13 4.45 -3.15
C GLU A 47 -9.04 4.29 -2.05
N ALA A 48 -7.91 4.97 -2.18
CA ALA A 48 -6.80 4.91 -1.24
C ALA A 48 -6.49 6.28 -0.62
N ASP A 49 -6.07 6.27 0.64
CA ASP A 49 -5.57 7.44 1.35
C ASP A 49 -4.04 7.36 1.38
N VAL A 50 -3.37 8.33 0.77
CA VAL A 50 -1.91 8.44 0.73
C VAL A 50 -1.47 9.40 1.82
N TYR A 51 -0.83 8.86 2.85
CA TYR A 51 -0.29 9.58 3.99
C TYR A 51 1.19 9.85 3.78
N LYS A 52 1.54 11.13 3.64
CA LYS A 52 2.93 11.58 3.67
C LYS A 52 3.43 11.60 5.11
N ILE A 53 4.53 10.90 5.37
CA ILE A 53 5.09 10.74 6.72
C ILE A 53 6.49 11.35 6.84
N ALA A 54 6.71 12.12 7.91
CA ALA A 54 8.00 12.70 8.22
C ALA A 54 9.04 11.60 8.59
N GLY A 55 10.25 11.72 8.05
CA GLY A 55 11.41 10.84 8.33
C GLY A 55 11.72 9.79 7.27
N ALA A 56 12.82 9.05 7.46
CA ALA A 56 13.30 8.04 6.52
C ALA A 56 12.57 6.69 6.69
N PHE A 57 11.43 6.55 6.02
CA PHE A 57 10.71 5.28 5.89
C PHE A 57 10.63 4.86 4.42
N GLY A 58 10.40 3.57 4.17
CA GLY A 58 10.03 3.13 2.81
C GLY A 58 8.58 3.52 2.48
N GLY A 59 8.11 3.09 1.31
CA GLY A 59 6.68 3.03 1.03
C GLY A 59 6.07 1.77 1.63
N ILE A 60 4.83 1.84 2.07
CA ILE A 60 4.06 0.66 2.46
C ILE A 60 2.57 0.86 2.16
N SER A 61 1.95 -0.18 1.63
CA SER A 61 0.53 -0.25 1.34
C SER A 61 -0.17 -1.33 2.14
N LEU A 62 -1.21 -0.93 2.88
CA LEU A 62 -2.03 -1.78 3.74
C LEU A 62 -3.50 -1.58 3.39
N GLY A 63 -3.95 -2.29 2.35
CA GLY A 63 -5.26 -2.06 1.72
C GLY A 63 -5.35 -0.63 1.19
N ARG A 64 -6.35 0.15 1.63
CA ARG A 64 -6.50 1.57 1.27
C ARG A 64 -5.49 2.52 1.92
N PHE A 65 -4.76 2.10 2.95
CA PHE A 65 -3.83 2.96 3.68
C PHE A 65 -2.45 2.87 3.04
N ILE A 66 -2.00 3.95 2.40
CA ILE A 66 -0.68 4.04 1.77
C ILE A 66 0.16 5.02 2.57
N PHE A 67 1.34 4.62 3.03
CA PHE A 67 2.24 5.48 3.78
C PHE A 67 3.54 5.67 2.99
N LEU A 68 3.92 6.92 2.76
CA LEU A 68 5.11 7.30 1.98
C LEU A 68 5.94 8.30 2.76
N SER A 69 7.25 8.07 2.82
CA SER A 69 8.17 9.08 3.35
C SER A 69 8.18 10.34 2.48
N GLU A 70 8.50 11.49 3.07
CA GLU A 70 8.56 12.77 2.37
C GLU A 70 9.45 12.74 1.13
N SER A 71 10.59 12.05 1.21
CA SER A 71 11.54 11.92 0.11
C SER A 71 10.97 11.07 -1.04
N GLN A 72 10.07 10.13 -0.76
CA GLN A 72 9.49 9.24 -1.76
C GLN A 72 8.16 9.76 -2.33
N TYR A 73 7.49 10.64 -1.58
CA TYR A 73 6.19 11.22 -1.93
C TYR A 73 6.22 12.10 -3.20
N GLN A 74 7.36 12.71 -3.50
CA GLN A 74 7.52 13.58 -4.69
C GLN A 74 7.56 12.81 -6.02
N PHE A 75 7.56 11.47 -5.97
CA PHE A 75 7.71 10.64 -7.15
C PHE A 75 6.39 9.97 -7.52
N ASP A 76 5.79 10.42 -8.63
CA ASP A 76 4.58 9.83 -9.22
C ASP A 76 4.72 8.31 -9.42
N LYS A 77 5.91 7.85 -9.83
CA LYS A 77 6.22 6.41 -9.95
C LYS A 77 6.04 5.66 -8.63
N THR A 78 6.46 6.22 -7.51
CA THR A 78 6.35 5.59 -6.19
C THR A 78 4.90 5.53 -5.70
N VAL A 79 4.14 6.61 -5.89
CA VAL A 79 2.71 6.64 -5.56
C VAL A 79 1.96 5.60 -6.39
N LYS A 80 2.22 5.53 -7.70
CA LYS A 80 1.63 4.51 -8.59
C LYS A 80 2.01 3.09 -8.18
N HIS A 81 3.27 2.86 -7.80
CA HIS A 81 3.74 1.56 -7.31
C HIS A 81 2.96 1.11 -6.05
N GLU A 82 2.82 1.99 -5.06
CA GLU A 82 2.04 1.70 -3.85
C GLU A 82 0.54 1.49 -4.15
N ILE A 83 -0.03 2.23 -5.11
CA ILE A 83 -1.39 1.96 -5.60
C ILE A 83 -1.48 0.54 -6.20
N GLY A 84 -0.41 0.07 -6.85
CA GLY A 84 -0.26 -1.31 -7.29
C GLY A 84 -0.40 -2.32 -6.15
N HIS A 85 0.33 -2.10 -5.04
CA HIS A 85 0.21 -2.93 -3.84
C HIS A 85 -1.18 -2.85 -3.20
N SER A 86 -1.80 -1.67 -3.18
CA SER A 86 -3.20 -1.51 -2.73
C SER A 86 -4.17 -2.37 -3.57
N LYS A 87 -3.99 -2.42 -4.89
CA LYS A 87 -4.78 -3.30 -5.78
C LYS A 87 -4.51 -4.78 -5.51
N GLN A 88 -3.26 -5.19 -5.31
CA GLN A 88 -2.93 -6.56 -4.91
C GLN A 88 -3.64 -6.94 -3.60
N SER A 89 -3.74 -5.99 -2.68
CA SER A 89 -4.47 -6.16 -1.44
C SER A 89 -5.95 -6.40 -1.65
N LYS A 90 -6.60 -5.62 -2.51
CA LYS A 90 -8.01 -5.81 -2.89
C LYS A 90 -8.25 -7.15 -3.59
N MET A 91 -7.29 -7.62 -4.40
CA MET A 91 -7.39 -8.90 -5.10
C MET A 91 -7.22 -10.10 -4.17
N LEU A 92 -6.25 -10.05 -3.25
CA LEU A 92 -5.86 -11.20 -2.42
C LEU A 92 -6.53 -11.22 -1.04
N GLY A 93 -7.06 -10.07 -0.60
CA GLY A 93 -7.72 -9.90 0.68
C GLY A 93 -6.88 -10.43 1.84
N TRP A 94 -7.41 -11.44 2.53
CA TRP A 94 -6.76 -12.07 3.68
C TRP A 94 -5.40 -12.68 3.35
N PHE A 95 -5.17 -13.13 2.11
CA PHE A 95 -3.92 -13.74 1.69
C PHE A 95 -2.84 -12.72 1.31
N TYR A 96 -3.19 -11.44 1.20
CA TYR A 96 -2.26 -10.39 0.77
C TYR A 96 -1.01 -10.33 1.65
N LEU A 97 -1.19 -10.23 2.97
CA LEU A 97 -0.06 -10.11 3.89
C LEU A 97 0.80 -11.39 3.89
N LEU A 98 0.17 -12.56 3.84
CA LEU A 98 0.85 -13.86 3.88
C LEU A 98 1.63 -14.17 2.59
N SER A 99 1.28 -13.54 1.47
CA SER A 99 1.94 -13.75 0.18
C SER A 99 2.77 -12.53 -0.22
N VAL A 100 2.11 -11.50 -0.75
CA VAL A 100 2.73 -10.26 -1.23
C VAL A 100 3.44 -9.51 -0.09
N GLY A 101 2.79 -9.37 1.05
CA GLY A 101 3.34 -8.61 2.18
C GLY A 101 4.65 -9.21 2.70
N ILE A 102 4.68 -10.52 2.94
CA ILE A 102 5.89 -11.25 3.34
C ILE A 102 6.95 -11.16 2.24
N ALA A 103 6.60 -11.46 0.98
CA ALA A 103 7.59 -11.48 -0.11
C ALA A 103 8.23 -10.11 -0.35
N SER A 104 7.42 -9.06 -0.47
CA SER A 104 7.88 -7.67 -0.63
C SER A 104 8.74 -7.23 0.55
N GLY A 105 8.24 -7.44 1.78
CA GLY A 105 8.96 -7.08 3.00
C GLY A 105 10.30 -7.81 3.15
N SER A 106 10.33 -9.12 2.89
CA SER A 106 11.55 -9.92 2.89
C SER A 106 12.55 -9.42 1.85
N MET A 107 12.11 -9.15 0.62
CA MET A 107 13.00 -8.58 -0.41
C MET A 107 13.55 -7.21 0.00
N ASN A 108 12.74 -6.36 0.63
CA ASN A 108 13.17 -5.06 1.11
C ASN A 108 14.28 -5.20 2.16
N ILE A 109 14.09 -6.10 3.13
CA ILE A 109 15.08 -6.40 4.18
C ILE A 109 16.36 -6.95 3.55
N LEU A 110 16.27 -7.96 2.70
CA LEU A 110 17.44 -8.58 2.05
C LEU A 110 18.22 -7.59 1.17
N THR A 111 17.53 -6.65 0.53
CA THR A 111 18.15 -5.58 -0.25
C THR A 111 18.90 -4.59 0.66
N ARG A 112 18.30 -4.19 1.79
CA ARG A 112 18.96 -3.32 2.79
C ARG A 112 20.17 -3.98 3.42
N LEU A 113 20.14 -5.31 3.60
CA LEU A 113 21.26 -6.11 4.07
C LEU A 113 22.32 -6.37 2.99
N LYS A 114 22.16 -5.83 1.77
CA LYS A 114 23.06 -6.02 0.62
C LYS A 114 23.20 -7.49 0.18
N ILE A 115 22.27 -8.35 0.57
CA ILE A 115 22.20 -9.75 0.12
C ILE A 115 21.62 -9.80 -1.30
N LEU A 116 20.61 -8.97 -1.57
CA LEU A 116 20.04 -8.80 -2.89
C LEU A 116 20.47 -7.48 -3.52
N LYS A 117 20.66 -7.52 -4.84
CA LYS A 117 21.00 -6.38 -5.69
C LYS A 117 19.79 -5.43 -5.83
N PRO A 118 19.89 -4.16 -5.38
CA PRO A 118 18.79 -3.20 -5.46
C PRO A 118 18.23 -2.99 -6.88
N GLU A 119 19.09 -3.13 -7.89
CA GLU A 119 18.73 -2.94 -9.31
C GLU A 119 17.70 -3.97 -9.78
N THR A 120 17.67 -5.13 -9.13
CA THR A 120 16.74 -6.23 -9.48
C THR A 120 15.45 -6.21 -8.67
N TYR A 121 15.30 -5.26 -7.73
CA TYR A 121 14.19 -5.23 -6.77
C TYR A 121 12.82 -5.19 -7.48
N TYR A 122 12.63 -4.22 -8.36
CA TYR A 122 11.36 -4.02 -9.08
C TYR A 122 11.15 -4.99 -10.27
N MET A 123 12.13 -5.83 -10.59
CA MET A 123 12.01 -6.82 -11.67
C MET A 123 11.29 -8.11 -11.23
N ARG A 124 11.14 -8.32 -9.92
CA ARG A 124 10.68 -9.59 -9.35
C ARG A 124 9.27 -9.47 -8.80
N TRP A 125 8.60 -10.61 -8.68
CA TRP A 125 7.35 -10.69 -7.92
C TRP A 125 7.64 -10.42 -6.43
N PRO A 126 6.79 -9.67 -5.71
CA PRO A 126 5.53 -9.07 -6.15
C PRO A 126 5.64 -7.64 -6.69
N GLU A 127 6.84 -7.06 -6.71
CA GLU A 127 7.11 -5.66 -7.05
C GLU A 127 6.78 -5.32 -8.51
N ASN A 128 7.17 -6.18 -9.46
CA ASN A 128 6.87 -6.00 -10.88
C ASN A 128 5.36 -6.05 -11.16
N TRP A 129 4.62 -6.83 -10.37
CA TRP A 129 3.17 -6.93 -10.44
C TRP A 129 2.52 -5.67 -9.87
N ALA A 130 3.08 -5.09 -8.80
CA ALA A 130 2.65 -3.80 -8.26
C ALA A 130 2.86 -2.69 -9.29
N ASP A 131 4.04 -2.60 -9.92
CA ASP A 131 4.31 -1.64 -10.99
C ASP A 131 3.31 -1.75 -12.14
N LYS A 132 3.05 -2.96 -12.62
CA LYS A 132 2.08 -3.22 -13.69
C LYS A 132 0.67 -2.79 -13.29
N LEU A 133 0.21 -3.13 -12.09
CA LEU A 133 -1.11 -2.74 -11.59
C LEU A 133 -1.20 -1.23 -11.34
N GLY A 134 -0.11 -0.60 -10.93
CA GLY A 134 0.03 0.84 -10.72
C GLY A 134 0.10 1.66 -12.00
N GLY A 135 0.47 1.03 -13.12
CA GLY A 135 0.76 1.73 -14.38
C GLY A 135 2.06 2.53 -14.30
N VAL A 136 3.08 1.97 -13.63
CA VAL A 136 4.41 2.56 -13.52
C VAL A 136 5.18 2.31 -14.81
N ASP A 137 5.69 3.37 -15.43
CA ASP A 137 6.67 3.29 -16.50
C ASP A 137 8.07 3.43 -15.88
N ARG A 138 8.88 2.37 -15.91
CA ARG A 138 10.13 2.27 -15.13
C ARG A 138 11.32 2.87 -15.87
#